data_AF-A0A2D0MZS1-F1
#
_entry.id   AF-A0A2D0MZS1-F1
#
_cell.length_a   1.000
_cell.length_b   1.000
_cell.length_c   1.000
_cell.angle_alpha   90.00
_cell.angle_beta   90.00
_cell.angle_gamma   90.00
#
_symmetry.space_group_name_H-M   'P 1'
#
loop_
_entity.id
_entity.type
_entity.pdbx_description
1 polymer ?
#
loop_
_entity_poly.entity_id
_entity_poly.type
_entity_poly.pdbx_seq_one_letter_code
_entity_poly.pdbx_strand_id
1 'polypeptide(L)'
;MASAEYPTMPFKQTAICLSGGGYRAASFHLGTLSYLRRIHFRDRPLIEYIKVLSTISGGSFTGVLYAHSVWESQNVVGDTRLQTDEEFATFYHALKDFMADEDLIEAGLNKLKDRKEWKSERRRNVINSFAKVYQEKLFGLSENRSFNLFYQGKTHLEEVIFNATEFDYGLAFRFQKTLDDEGIIGNWFRRIPSAAAKELRLGDIIASSSCFPAGFAPLAFPQDYIGPDNQYLTRLRSLETLKEIPREIESDRYMDDKPEAYIYPEPMALMDGGIVDNQGVESIILSEKRRAQELDTEDLTDPVYSMTLTGEKDRKLDLIIISDVASPFLVPLKLASRKDEVFTGIQNSSIERLYKILTLTGLLALLLIIPVILSGLKLIELSDPVKFLLLVPGVAVGTIALLLLLLIRYFNRNIIKQQVPAYFQKYLHYFTHLRVYVLEPMLRDRISSVLKMVNDIFLKQIRRLTYAKIYDDANWDYRRIANIVYELRPSEVKKNLLDRDNKKRAEEGKPVIKYPDVLRQPSPKLQEVAENASDMGTTLWFTPEDRGIGVKHGDRLKDLVTDGQFTICYNLLVYLCELRAYPEAYNKLEWKDDLDRLFENLMADWEHFNNHPHWLYEKFEHNQPK
;
A
#
# COMPACT_ATOMS: atom_id res chain seq x y z
N MET A 1 5.49 13.74 38.10
CA MET A 1 5.79 13.47 36.68
C MET A 1 5.25 12.09 36.42
N ALA A 2 4.13 11.96 35.69
CA ALA A 2 3.65 10.65 35.28
C ALA A 2 4.75 10.04 34.41
N SER A 3 5.42 9.02 34.91
CA SER A 3 6.59 8.41 34.28
C SER A 3 6.15 7.76 32.98
N ALA A 4 6.74 8.14 31.85
CA ALA A 4 6.74 7.27 30.67
C ALA A 4 7.15 5.86 31.10
N GLU A 5 6.43 4.83 30.65
CA GLU A 5 6.77 3.43 30.94
C GLU A 5 8.05 3.06 30.19
N TYR A 6 9.19 3.28 30.85
CA TYR A 6 10.47 2.80 30.36
C TYR A 6 10.40 1.27 30.20
N PRO A 7 10.74 0.71 29.03
CA PRO A 7 10.58 -0.71 28.77
C PRO A 7 11.41 -1.54 29.75
N THR A 8 10.81 -2.57 30.36
CA THR A 8 11.52 -3.45 31.30
C THR A 8 12.37 -4.49 30.57
N MET A 9 11.95 -4.91 29.36
CA MET A 9 12.65 -5.91 28.56
C MET A 9 12.75 -5.46 27.09
N PRO A 10 13.52 -4.40 26.77
CA PRO A 10 13.65 -3.88 25.40
C PRO A 10 13.91 -5.00 24.39
N PHE A 11 13.21 -4.93 23.25
CA PHE A 11 13.18 -5.92 22.17
C PHE A 11 12.44 -7.24 22.44
N LYS A 12 12.04 -7.62 23.66
CA LYS A 12 11.43 -8.95 23.91
C LYS A 12 10.17 -9.18 23.08
N GLN A 13 9.28 -8.19 23.07
CA GLN A 13 8.03 -8.17 22.34
C GLN A 13 8.08 -7.04 21.30
N THR A 14 8.68 -7.30 20.14
CA THR A 14 8.82 -6.27 19.09
C THR A 14 7.69 -6.35 18.07
N ALA A 15 7.10 -5.24 17.71
CA ALA A 15 6.24 -5.10 16.54
C ALA A 15 6.98 -4.40 15.41
N ILE A 16 6.68 -4.77 14.16
CA ILE A 16 7.15 -4.06 12.98
C ILE A 16 5.98 -3.72 12.06
N CYS A 17 5.98 -2.49 11.56
CA CYS A 17 5.08 -2.04 10.50
C CYS A 17 5.85 -1.85 9.20
N LEU A 18 5.32 -2.37 8.10
CA LEU A 18 5.86 -2.22 6.75
C LEU A 18 4.88 -1.39 5.91
N SER A 19 5.20 -0.11 5.72
CA SER A 19 4.33 0.84 5.02
C SER A 19 4.10 0.52 3.55
N GLY A 20 3.07 1.16 2.97
CA GLY A 20 2.85 1.19 1.52
C GLY A 20 3.84 2.06 0.74
N GLY A 21 3.94 1.81 -0.58
CA GLY A 21 4.81 2.56 -1.49
C GLY A 21 5.29 1.80 -2.75
N GLY A 22 4.61 0.74 -3.19
CA GLY A 22 5.02 -0.06 -4.36
C GLY A 22 6.35 -0.80 -4.16
N TYR A 23 7.10 -1.03 -5.24
CA TYR A 23 8.40 -1.72 -5.20
C TYR A 23 9.43 -0.95 -4.38
N ARG A 24 9.35 0.38 -4.30
CA ARG A 24 10.16 1.17 -3.36
C ARG A 24 10.02 0.68 -1.93
N ALA A 25 8.78 0.47 -1.48
CA ALA A 25 8.51 -0.07 -0.15
C ALA A 25 9.02 -1.50 -0.01
N ALA A 26 8.68 -2.36 -0.98
CA ALA A 26 9.05 -3.77 -0.92
C ALA A 26 10.57 -3.96 -0.81
N SER A 27 11.36 -3.23 -1.61
CA SER A 27 12.82 -3.25 -1.61
C SER A 27 13.43 -2.69 -0.32
N PHE A 28 12.96 -1.53 0.15
CA PHE A 28 13.47 -0.94 1.40
C PHE A 28 13.18 -1.84 2.60
N HIS A 29 11.96 -2.36 2.71
CA HIS A 29 11.57 -3.27 3.80
C HIS A 29 12.32 -4.60 3.73
N LEU A 30 12.61 -5.11 2.52
CA LEU A 30 13.48 -6.28 2.35
C LEU A 30 14.88 -6.02 2.93
N GLY A 31 15.43 -4.84 2.65
CA GLY A 31 16.67 -4.35 3.25
C GLY A 31 16.60 -4.34 4.78
N THR A 32 15.56 -3.74 5.34
CA THR A 32 15.34 -3.69 6.80
C THR A 32 15.27 -5.07 7.43
N LEU A 33 14.47 -6.00 6.89
CA LEU A 33 14.40 -7.37 7.40
C LEU A 33 15.74 -8.10 7.26
N SER A 34 16.46 -7.90 6.15
CA SER A 34 17.77 -8.53 5.94
C SER A 34 18.83 -8.07 6.95
N TYR A 35 18.77 -6.81 7.39
CA TYR A 35 19.64 -6.34 8.47
C TYR A 35 19.22 -6.87 9.84
N LEU A 36 17.92 -6.91 10.14
CA LEU A 36 17.41 -7.50 11.38
C LEU A 36 17.73 -9.00 11.48
N ARG A 37 17.85 -9.70 10.34
CA ARG A 37 18.35 -11.08 10.28
C ARG A 37 19.85 -11.17 10.57
N ARG A 38 20.64 -10.19 10.12
CA ARG A 38 22.09 -10.16 10.28
C ARG A 38 22.53 -9.85 11.71
N ILE A 39 21.89 -8.88 12.36
CA ILE A 39 22.26 -8.41 13.70
C ILE A 39 21.67 -9.34 14.76
N HIS A 40 22.50 -9.76 15.72
CA HIS A 40 22.08 -10.65 16.81
C HIS A 40 21.85 -9.86 18.09
N PHE A 41 20.80 -10.23 18.80
CA PHE A 41 20.55 -9.80 20.17
C PHE A 41 20.42 -11.02 21.05
N ARG A 42 21.30 -11.11 22.06
CA ARG A 42 21.50 -12.31 22.87
C ARG A 42 21.94 -13.49 21.98
N ASP A 43 21.21 -14.59 22.00
CA ASP A 43 21.52 -15.86 21.34
C ASP A 43 20.93 -16.01 19.93
N ARG A 44 20.19 -15.01 19.43
CA ARG A 44 19.48 -15.13 18.15
C ARG A 44 19.39 -13.81 17.36
N PRO A 45 19.14 -13.88 16.04
CA PRO A 45 18.87 -12.70 15.22
C PRO A 45 17.75 -11.81 15.75
N LEU A 46 17.89 -10.50 15.61
CA LEU A 46 16.90 -9.54 16.10
C LEU A 46 15.53 -9.70 15.43
N ILE A 47 15.50 -10.14 14.17
CA ILE A 47 14.26 -10.43 13.44
C ILE A 47 13.37 -11.48 14.14
N GLU A 48 13.94 -12.40 14.93
CA GLU A 48 13.21 -13.45 15.65
C GLU A 48 12.52 -12.95 16.92
N TYR A 49 12.79 -11.70 17.31
CA TYR A 49 12.09 -11.01 18.39
C TYR A 49 10.84 -10.27 17.92
N ILE A 50 10.59 -10.22 16.60
CA ILE A 50 9.38 -9.64 16.04
C ILE A 50 8.21 -10.58 16.30
N LYS A 51 7.22 -10.12 17.08
CA LYS A 51 6.01 -10.87 17.45
C LYS A 51 4.79 -10.43 16.67
N VAL A 52 4.78 -9.18 16.21
CA VAL A 52 3.65 -8.60 15.47
C VAL A 52 4.15 -7.99 14.17
N LEU A 53 3.57 -8.42 13.05
CA LEU A 53 3.86 -7.90 11.72
C LEU A 53 2.60 -7.25 11.14
N SER A 54 2.68 -5.95 10.84
CA SER A 54 1.63 -5.20 10.15
C SER A 54 2.11 -4.70 8.78
N THR A 55 1.34 -4.92 7.72
CA THR A 55 1.79 -4.60 6.35
C THR A 55 0.72 -3.90 5.54
N ILE A 56 1.15 -3.01 4.63
CA ILE A 56 0.30 -2.31 3.67
C ILE A 56 0.95 -2.26 2.29
N SER A 57 0.16 -2.47 1.24
CA SER A 57 0.53 -2.23 -0.16
C SER A 57 1.89 -2.86 -0.52
N GLY A 58 2.86 -2.06 -0.98
CA GLY A 58 4.22 -2.53 -1.25
C GLY A 58 4.87 -3.30 -0.08
N GLY A 59 4.61 -2.92 1.18
CA GLY A 59 5.07 -3.67 2.35
C GLY A 59 4.39 -5.03 2.52
N SER A 60 3.22 -5.25 1.94
CA SER A 60 2.55 -6.55 1.95
C SER A 60 3.24 -7.57 1.04
N PHE A 61 3.95 -7.16 -0.02
CA PHE A 61 4.80 -8.09 -0.78
C PHE A 61 5.88 -8.69 0.13
N THR A 62 6.62 -7.82 0.83
CA THR A 62 7.69 -8.24 1.74
C THR A 62 7.15 -9.01 2.93
N GLY A 63 6.16 -8.47 3.63
CA GLY A 63 5.71 -9.05 4.89
C GLY A 63 4.88 -10.32 4.73
N VAL A 64 4.01 -10.42 3.71
CA VAL A 64 3.25 -11.68 3.46
C VAL A 64 4.21 -12.78 3.03
N LEU A 65 5.15 -12.50 2.13
CA LEU A 65 6.14 -13.49 1.71
C LEU A 65 7.11 -13.87 2.83
N TYR A 66 7.54 -12.90 3.64
CA TYR A 66 8.33 -13.18 4.83
C TYR A 66 7.57 -14.11 5.80
N ALA A 67 6.33 -13.77 6.14
CA ALA A 67 5.51 -14.58 7.03
C ALA A 67 5.27 -15.99 6.47
N HIS A 68 5.03 -16.12 5.17
CA HIS A 68 4.95 -17.42 4.46
C HIS A 68 6.26 -18.20 4.59
N SER A 69 7.41 -17.57 4.35
CA SER A 69 8.72 -18.21 4.42
C SER A 69 9.11 -18.67 5.82
N VAL A 70 8.71 -17.94 6.86
CA VAL A 70 8.90 -18.33 8.27
C VAL A 70 8.11 -19.60 8.57
N TRP A 71 6.93 -19.70 7.98
CA TRP A 71 6.03 -20.81 8.20
C TRP A 71 6.49 -22.09 7.50
N GLU A 72 7.03 -21.96 6.29
CA GLU A 72 7.62 -23.05 5.51
C GLU A 72 8.90 -23.63 6.12
N SER A 73 9.55 -22.90 7.03
CA SER A 73 10.79 -23.34 7.65
C SER A 73 10.59 -24.60 8.48
N GLN A 74 11.55 -25.52 8.35
CA GLN A 74 11.51 -26.82 9.03
C GLN A 74 12.25 -26.81 10.37
N ASN A 75 12.93 -25.72 10.72
CA ASN A 75 13.74 -25.66 11.92
C ASN A 75 12.92 -25.20 13.13
N VAL A 76 12.93 -26.02 14.19
CA VAL A 76 12.17 -25.80 15.42
C VAL A 76 13.14 -25.74 16.60
N VAL A 77 13.13 -24.62 17.33
CA VAL A 77 13.87 -24.47 18.59
C VAL A 77 12.87 -24.29 19.72
N GLY A 78 12.78 -25.29 20.61
CA GLY A 78 11.69 -25.38 21.57
C GLY A 78 10.36 -25.64 20.86
N ASP A 79 9.35 -24.79 21.10
CA ASP A 79 8.02 -24.89 20.49
C ASP A 79 7.82 -23.90 19.31
N THR A 80 8.88 -23.25 18.81
CA THR A 80 8.78 -22.15 17.84
C THR A 80 9.58 -22.43 16.57
N ARG A 81 8.97 -22.25 15.39
CA ARG A 81 9.66 -22.28 14.10
C ARG A 81 10.51 -21.02 13.88
N LEU A 82 11.76 -21.21 13.45
CA LEU A 82 12.73 -20.15 13.17
C LEU A 82 13.49 -20.46 11.88
N GLN A 83 13.75 -19.44 11.05
CA GLN A 83 14.45 -19.63 9.79
C GLN A 83 15.96 -19.85 9.98
N THR A 84 16.55 -20.68 9.14
CA THR A 84 17.99 -20.72 8.89
C THR A 84 18.43 -19.57 7.97
N ASP A 85 19.74 -19.33 7.87
CA ASP A 85 20.26 -18.30 6.97
C ASP A 85 19.99 -18.61 5.49
N GLU A 86 19.99 -19.90 5.13
CA GLU A 86 19.68 -20.36 3.77
C GLU A 86 18.20 -20.14 3.42
N GLU A 87 17.28 -20.50 4.34
CA GLU A 87 15.84 -20.27 4.13
C GLU A 87 15.50 -18.78 4.03
N PHE A 88 16.14 -17.94 4.86
CA PHE A 88 15.98 -16.48 4.74
C PHE A 88 16.55 -15.97 3.41
N ALA A 89 17.68 -16.50 2.94
CA ALA A 89 18.23 -16.15 1.62
C ALA A 89 17.27 -16.54 0.49
N THR A 90 16.61 -17.71 0.56
CA THR A 90 15.57 -18.10 -0.40
C THR A 90 14.43 -17.08 -0.45
N PHE A 91 13.92 -16.64 0.70
CA PHE A 91 12.94 -15.55 0.79
C PHE A 91 13.47 -14.26 0.14
N TYR A 92 14.69 -13.87 0.50
CA TYR A 92 15.30 -12.63 0.03
C TYR A 92 15.43 -12.60 -1.50
N HIS A 93 15.96 -13.69 -2.08
CA HIS A 93 16.13 -13.80 -3.53
C HIS A 93 14.80 -13.93 -4.25
N ALA A 94 13.84 -14.71 -3.73
CA ALA A 94 12.52 -14.83 -4.35
C ALA A 94 11.83 -13.46 -4.52
N LEU A 95 11.87 -12.61 -3.49
CA LEU A 95 11.28 -11.27 -3.57
C LEU A 95 12.09 -10.33 -4.48
N LYS A 96 13.41 -10.31 -4.33
CA LYS A 96 14.30 -9.45 -5.12
C LYS A 96 14.18 -9.77 -6.60
N ASP A 97 14.27 -11.05 -6.97
CA ASP A 97 14.24 -11.51 -8.35
C ASP A 97 12.84 -11.30 -8.95
N PHE A 98 11.76 -11.49 -8.17
CA PHE A 98 10.41 -11.09 -8.59
C PHE A 98 10.33 -9.60 -8.94
N MET A 99 10.91 -8.73 -8.11
CA MET A 99 10.90 -7.28 -8.38
C MET A 99 11.83 -6.88 -9.54
N ALA A 100 12.94 -7.61 -9.72
CA ALA A 100 13.95 -7.31 -10.73
C ALA A 100 13.60 -7.81 -12.13
N ASP A 101 13.03 -9.01 -12.21
CA ASP A 101 12.97 -9.78 -13.46
C ASP A 101 11.52 -10.00 -13.95
N GLU A 102 10.52 -9.92 -13.08
CA GLU A 102 9.13 -10.07 -13.50
C GLU A 102 8.58 -8.74 -14.04
N ASP A 103 8.34 -8.68 -15.36
CA ASP A 103 7.48 -7.65 -15.94
C ASP A 103 6.03 -7.95 -15.57
N LEU A 104 5.64 -7.44 -14.40
CA LEU A 104 4.30 -7.63 -13.84
C LEU A 104 3.19 -7.10 -14.78
N ILE A 105 3.46 -6.02 -15.51
CA ILE A 105 2.51 -5.42 -16.45
C ILE A 105 2.28 -6.40 -17.60
N GLU A 106 3.35 -6.87 -18.24
CA GLU A 106 3.27 -7.83 -19.33
C GLU A 106 2.63 -9.16 -18.87
N ALA A 107 3.12 -9.73 -17.77
CA ALA A 107 2.59 -10.99 -17.21
C ALA A 107 1.10 -10.87 -16.88
N GLY A 108 0.71 -9.77 -16.24
CA GLY A 108 -0.68 -9.48 -15.91
C GLY A 108 -1.57 -9.29 -17.14
N LEU A 109 -1.09 -8.59 -18.18
CA LEU A 109 -1.83 -8.40 -19.43
C LEU A 109 -1.95 -9.70 -20.24
N ASN A 110 -0.92 -10.53 -20.25
CA ASN A 110 -0.93 -11.85 -20.88
C ASN A 110 -1.99 -12.76 -20.22
N LYS A 111 -2.02 -12.82 -18.88
CA LYS A 111 -3.10 -13.51 -18.15
C LYS A 111 -4.45 -12.88 -18.39
N LEU A 112 -4.53 -11.54 -18.46
CA LEU A 112 -5.78 -10.84 -18.76
C LEU A 112 -6.30 -11.24 -20.15
N LYS A 113 -5.45 -11.43 -21.15
CA LYS A 113 -5.82 -11.79 -22.53
C LYS A 113 -6.27 -13.24 -22.68
N ASP A 114 -5.63 -14.18 -22.00
CA ASP A 114 -5.93 -15.61 -22.13
C ASP A 114 -7.28 -15.98 -21.49
N ARG A 115 -8.25 -16.42 -22.30
CA ARG A 115 -9.58 -16.84 -21.81
C ARG A 115 -9.51 -18.07 -20.90
N LYS A 116 -8.49 -18.94 -21.03
CA LYS A 116 -8.36 -20.15 -20.21
C LYS A 116 -8.10 -19.83 -18.74
N GLU A 117 -7.47 -18.70 -18.48
CA GLU A 117 -7.25 -18.18 -17.13
C GLU A 117 -8.57 -17.82 -16.43
N TRP A 118 -9.63 -17.46 -17.17
CA TRP A 118 -10.87 -16.89 -16.63
C TRP A 118 -12.04 -17.87 -16.68
N LYS A 119 -11.78 -19.14 -16.34
CA LYS A 119 -12.83 -20.18 -16.21
C LYS A 119 -13.52 -20.19 -14.85
N SER A 120 -13.03 -19.42 -13.89
CA SER A 120 -13.63 -19.26 -12.56
C SER A 120 -14.60 -18.07 -12.52
N GLU A 121 -15.34 -17.98 -11.42
CA GLU A 121 -16.27 -16.87 -11.09
C GLU A 121 -15.57 -15.50 -10.90
N ARG A 122 -14.22 -15.47 -10.81
CA ARG A 122 -13.43 -14.25 -10.62
C ARG A 122 -13.61 -13.27 -11.77
N ARG A 123 -13.81 -11.98 -11.46
CA ARG A 123 -14.00 -10.95 -12.48
C ARG A 123 -12.72 -10.73 -13.29
N ARG A 124 -12.86 -10.63 -14.61
CA ARG A 124 -11.76 -10.38 -15.53
C ARG A 124 -11.36 -8.89 -15.54
N ASN A 125 -10.32 -8.55 -14.79
CA ASN A 125 -9.73 -7.20 -14.75
C ASN A 125 -8.22 -7.28 -14.43
N VAL A 126 -7.53 -6.13 -14.49
CA VAL A 126 -6.07 -6.04 -14.33
C VAL A 126 -5.62 -6.45 -12.93
N ILE A 127 -6.29 -6.02 -11.87
CA ILE A 127 -5.83 -6.37 -10.52
C ILE A 127 -5.99 -7.86 -10.23
N ASN A 128 -7.06 -8.48 -10.73
CA ASN A 128 -7.26 -9.92 -10.63
C ASN A 128 -6.25 -10.72 -11.44
N SER A 129 -5.70 -10.16 -12.53
CA SER A 129 -4.61 -10.79 -13.26
C SER A 129 -3.29 -10.66 -12.49
N PHE A 130 -3.04 -9.52 -11.84
CA PHE A 130 -1.89 -9.33 -10.96
C PHE A 130 -1.95 -10.27 -9.75
N ALA A 131 -3.10 -10.42 -9.10
CA ALA A 131 -3.29 -11.37 -8.00
C ALA A 131 -2.89 -12.81 -8.37
N LYS A 132 -3.18 -13.22 -9.61
CA LYS A 132 -2.74 -14.53 -10.14
C LYS A 132 -1.23 -14.60 -10.35
N VAL A 133 -0.61 -13.55 -10.89
CA VAL A 133 0.85 -13.48 -11.03
C VAL A 133 1.51 -13.54 -9.66
N TYR A 134 1.02 -12.79 -8.68
CA TYR A 134 1.53 -12.81 -7.31
C TYR A 134 1.45 -14.21 -6.71
N GLN A 135 0.28 -14.87 -6.81
CA GLN A 135 0.13 -16.22 -6.32
C GLN A 135 1.11 -17.19 -6.98
N GLU A 136 1.16 -17.19 -8.32
CA GLU A 136 1.98 -18.13 -9.09
C GLU A 136 3.48 -17.93 -8.86
N LYS A 137 3.95 -16.69 -8.92
CA LYS A 137 5.39 -16.37 -8.93
C LYS A 137 6.00 -16.31 -7.54
N LEU A 138 5.25 -15.89 -6.52
CA LEU A 138 5.78 -15.76 -5.15
C LEU A 138 5.51 -16.98 -4.28
N PHE A 139 4.39 -17.68 -4.50
CA PHE A 139 3.96 -18.76 -3.60
C PHE A 139 3.77 -20.11 -4.30
N GLY A 140 3.64 -20.12 -5.62
CA GLY A 140 3.20 -21.28 -6.39
C GLY A 140 1.70 -21.54 -6.29
N LEU A 141 1.26 -22.62 -6.96
CA LEU A 141 -0.16 -22.97 -7.09
C LEU A 141 -0.60 -24.14 -6.20
N SER A 142 0.24 -24.58 -5.26
CA SER A 142 -0.11 -25.66 -4.33
C SER A 142 -1.17 -25.23 -3.31
N GLU A 143 -1.96 -26.20 -2.84
CA GLU A 143 -3.10 -25.96 -1.94
C GLU A 143 -2.68 -25.40 -0.58
N ASN A 144 -1.45 -25.68 -0.14
CA ASN A 144 -0.90 -25.23 1.15
C ASN A 144 -0.39 -23.77 1.14
N ARG A 145 -0.87 -22.93 0.22
CA ARG A 145 -0.41 -21.55 -0.01
C ARG A 145 -1.54 -20.53 0.18
N SER A 146 -2.37 -20.78 1.19
CA SER A 146 -3.48 -19.92 1.61
C SER A 146 -3.26 -19.36 3.01
N PHE A 147 -4.07 -18.39 3.41
CA PHE A 147 -4.04 -17.77 4.73
C PHE A 147 -4.17 -18.76 5.89
N ASN A 148 -4.71 -19.97 5.65
CA ASN A 148 -4.75 -21.06 6.62
C ASN A 148 -3.38 -21.39 7.21
N LEU A 149 -2.30 -21.19 6.45
CA LEU A 149 -0.94 -21.52 6.90
C LEU A 149 -0.60 -20.85 8.22
N PHE A 150 -1.05 -19.61 8.46
CA PHE A 150 -0.72 -18.85 9.67
C PHE A 150 -1.36 -19.41 10.95
N TYR A 151 -2.31 -20.35 10.82
CA TYR A 151 -2.98 -21.03 11.93
C TYR A 151 -2.36 -22.39 12.27
N GLN A 152 -1.37 -22.87 11.52
CA GLN A 152 -0.97 -24.28 11.56
C GLN A 152 0.07 -24.65 12.63
N GLY A 153 0.31 -23.87 13.68
CA GLY A 153 1.44 -24.08 14.60
C GLY A 153 2.13 -22.78 14.98
N LYS A 154 3.22 -22.86 15.74
CA LYS A 154 3.83 -21.69 16.38
C LYS A 154 5.09 -21.23 15.64
N THR A 155 5.17 -19.93 15.39
CA THR A 155 6.33 -19.23 14.84
C THR A 155 6.68 -18.06 15.77
N HIS A 156 7.79 -17.36 15.52
CA HIS A 156 8.07 -16.15 16.29
C HIS A 156 7.05 -15.04 16.03
N LEU A 157 6.38 -15.06 14.88
CA LEU A 157 5.27 -14.17 14.53
C LEU A 157 3.98 -14.66 15.20
N GLU A 158 3.68 -14.11 16.37
CA GLU A 158 2.46 -14.39 17.11
C GLU A 158 1.22 -13.78 16.45
N GLU A 159 1.38 -12.62 15.81
CA GLU A 159 0.35 -11.90 15.07
C GLU A 159 0.85 -11.44 13.70
N VAL A 160 0.04 -11.71 12.67
CA VAL A 160 0.25 -11.18 11.31
C VAL A 160 -1.01 -10.44 10.88
N ILE A 161 -0.85 -9.22 10.38
CA ILE A 161 -1.94 -8.32 10.04
C ILE A 161 -1.66 -7.68 8.68
N PHE A 162 -2.39 -8.10 7.66
CA PHE A 162 -2.28 -7.55 6.31
C PHE A 162 -3.47 -6.64 6.05
N ASN A 163 -3.19 -5.35 5.84
CA ASN A 163 -4.22 -4.32 5.85
C ASN A 163 -4.72 -4.01 4.43
N ALA A 164 -6.03 -3.77 4.32
CA ALA A 164 -6.72 -3.23 3.17
C ALA A 164 -7.72 -2.16 3.65
N THR A 165 -8.47 -1.57 2.74
CA THR A 165 -9.54 -0.61 3.03
C THR A 165 -10.85 -1.15 2.47
N GLU A 166 -11.89 -1.15 3.30
CA GLU A 166 -13.25 -1.53 2.95
C GLU A 166 -14.08 -0.30 2.58
N PHE A 167 -14.86 -0.37 1.51
CA PHE A 167 -15.49 0.81 0.89
C PHE A 167 -16.95 1.06 1.26
N ASP A 168 -17.67 0.08 1.81
CA ASP A 168 -19.04 0.28 2.29
C ASP A 168 -19.06 1.29 3.44
N TYR A 169 -18.05 1.27 4.30
CA TYR A 169 -17.91 2.18 5.46
C TYR A 169 -16.65 3.04 5.42
N GLY A 170 -15.72 2.79 4.50
CA GLY A 170 -14.46 3.55 4.40
C GLY A 170 -13.50 3.27 5.57
N LEU A 171 -13.51 2.03 6.09
CA LEU A 171 -12.77 1.62 7.28
C LEU A 171 -11.61 0.70 6.94
N ALA A 172 -10.63 0.64 7.86
CA ALA A 172 -9.55 -0.34 7.77
C ALA A 172 -10.12 -1.75 7.71
N PHE A 173 -9.54 -2.62 6.89
CA PHE A 173 -9.89 -4.03 6.77
C PHE A 173 -8.64 -4.87 7.05
N ARG A 174 -8.74 -5.84 7.96
CA ARG A 174 -7.57 -6.59 8.43
C ARG A 174 -7.71 -8.07 8.10
N PHE A 175 -6.88 -8.57 7.20
CA PHE A 175 -6.61 -10.01 7.12
C PHE A 175 -5.64 -10.35 8.24
N GLN A 176 -6.14 -10.88 9.35
CA GLN A 176 -5.32 -11.06 10.54
C GLN A 176 -5.43 -12.45 11.17
N LYS A 177 -4.30 -12.88 11.75
CA LYS A 177 -4.20 -13.97 12.71
C LYS A 177 -3.62 -13.36 13.99
N THR A 178 -4.34 -13.46 15.10
CA THR A 178 -3.93 -12.90 16.40
C THR A 178 -3.30 -13.96 17.29
N LEU A 179 -2.76 -13.57 18.44
CA LEU A 179 -2.03 -14.46 19.35
C LEU A 179 -2.87 -15.68 19.80
N ASP A 180 -4.15 -15.44 20.01
CA ASP A 180 -5.19 -16.32 20.49
C ASP A 180 -6.15 -16.81 19.39
N ASP A 181 -5.90 -16.39 18.14
CA ASP A 181 -6.76 -16.62 16.98
C ASP A 181 -8.20 -16.07 17.17
N GLU A 182 -8.37 -15.06 18.04
CA GLU A 182 -9.64 -14.40 18.32
C GLU A 182 -9.80 -13.06 17.61
N GLY A 183 -8.88 -12.64 16.74
CA GLY A 183 -9.02 -11.38 16.01
C GLY A 183 -10.15 -11.41 14.98
N ILE A 184 -10.90 -10.30 14.86
CA ILE A 184 -11.88 -10.11 13.80
C ILE A 184 -11.18 -10.02 12.44
N ILE A 185 -11.49 -10.91 11.50
CA ILE A 185 -10.99 -10.80 10.12
C ILE A 185 -11.90 -9.84 9.35
N GLY A 186 -11.38 -8.66 9.05
CA GLY A 186 -12.11 -7.53 8.48
C GLY A 186 -12.17 -6.35 9.45
N ASN A 187 -13.38 -5.87 9.73
CA ASN A 187 -13.65 -4.77 10.66
C ASN A 187 -15.00 -4.95 11.37
N TRP A 188 -15.39 -3.96 12.18
CA TRP A 188 -16.61 -4.06 12.96
C TRP A 188 -17.88 -4.19 12.11
N PHE A 189 -17.95 -3.56 10.94
CA PHE A 189 -19.15 -3.54 10.09
C PHE A 189 -19.13 -4.55 8.95
N ARG A 190 -17.95 -5.05 8.59
CA ARG A 190 -17.73 -6.03 7.54
C ARG A 190 -16.67 -7.03 7.94
N ARG A 191 -17.07 -8.30 8.05
CA ARG A 191 -16.24 -9.40 8.53
C ARG A 191 -16.20 -10.51 7.51
N ILE A 192 -15.15 -11.32 7.54
CA ILE A 192 -15.07 -12.58 6.79
C ILE A 192 -15.05 -13.71 7.82
N PRO A 193 -15.86 -14.78 7.66
CA PRO A 193 -15.78 -15.94 8.54
C PRO A 193 -14.39 -16.57 8.51
N SER A 194 -13.86 -17.00 9.65
CA SER A 194 -12.51 -17.58 9.76
C SER A 194 -12.29 -18.74 8.77
N ALA A 195 -13.29 -19.60 8.59
CA ALA A 195 -13.23 -20.71 7.63
C ALA A 195 -13.05 -20.24 6.17
N ALA A 196 -13.76 -19.18 5.77
CA ALA A 196 -13.59 -18.58 4.44
C ALA A 196 -12.26 -17.81 4.31
N ALA A 197 -11.83 -17.14 5.37
CA ALA A 197 -10.56 -16.44 5.40
C ALA A 197 -9.37 -17.40 5.20
N LYS A 198 -9.43 -18.59 5.80
CA LYS A 198 -8.42 -19.65 5.64
C LYS A 198 -8.28 -20.15 4.21
N GLU A 199 -9.33 -20.05 3.39
CA GLU A 199 -9.26 -20.39 1.96
C GLU A 199 -8.55 -19.33 1.11
N LEU A 200 -8.38 -18.09 1.60
CA LEU A 200 -7.85 -16.99 0.80
C LEU A 200 -6.40 -17.25 0.36
N ARG A 201 -6.15 -17.14 -0.94
CA ARG A 201 -4.79 -17.14 -1.51
C ARG A 201 -4.02 -15.90 -1.06
N LEU A 202 -2.74 -16.09 -0.75
CA LEU A 202 -1.87 -14.98 -0.32
C LEU A 202 -1.67 -13.93 -1.42
N GLY A 203 -1.66 -14.34 -2.68
CA GLY A 203 -1.63 -13.40 -3.81
C GLY A 203 -2.85 -12.49 -3.89
N ASP A 204 -4.03 -12.96 -3.48
CA ASP A 204 -5.24 -12.14 -3.42
C ASP A 204 -5.19 -11.15 -2.26
N ILE A 205 -4.58 -11.54 -1.13
CA ILE A 205 -4.35 -10.65 0.02
C ILE A 205 -3.39 -9.52 -0.34
N ILE A 206 -2.26 -9.83 -0.99
CA ILE A 206 -1.32 -8.81 -1.49
C ILE A 206 -2.03 -7.86 -2.45
N ALA A 207 -2.78 -8.39 -3.43
CA ALA A 207 -3.51 -7.58 -4.40
C ALA A 207 -4.56 -6.67 -3.73
N SER A 208 -5.28 -7.17 -2.72
CA SER A 208 -6.20 -6.36 -1.90
C SER A 208 -5.48 -5.21 -1.22
N SER A 209 -4.32 -5.50 -0.64
CA SER A 209 -3.52 -4.51 0.07
C SER A 209 -2.84 -3.49 -0.84
N SER A 210 -2.62 -3.81 -2.12
CA SER A 210 -1.84 -2.98 -3.07
C SER A 210 -2.63 -2.40 -4.25
N CYS A 211 -3.96 -2.56 -4.28
CA CYS A 211 -4.79 -2.06 -5.38
C CYS A 211 -5.20 -0.60 -5.16
N PHE A 212 -4.32 0.34 -5.51
CA PHE A 212 -4.56 1.76 -5.29
C PHE A 212 -5.65 2.34 -6.24
N PRO A 213 -6.54 3.24 -5.75
CA PRO A 213 -7.75 3.67 -6.48
C PRO A 213 -7.56 4.29 -7.87
N ALA A 214 -6.44 4.97 -8.09
CA ALA A 214 -6.19 5.64 -9.37
C ALA A 214 -5.73 4.66 -10.48
N GLY A 215 -5.17 3.51 -10.11
CA GLY A 215 -4.58 2.56 -11.07
C GLY A 215 -5.43 1.31 -11.30
N PHE A 216 -6.22 0.91 -10.31
CA PHE A 216 -6.93 -0.37 -10.33
C PHE A 216 -8.38 -0.24 -9.87
N ALA A 217 -9.22 -1.17 -10.34
CA ALA A 217 -10.53 -1.41 -9.74
C ALA A 217 -10.35 -2.11 -8.38
N PRO A 218 -11.30 -1.97 -7.44
CA PRO A 218 -11.30 -2.74 -6.19
C PRO A 218 -11.42 -4.24 -6.45
N LEU A 219 -10.83 -5.07 -5.57
CA LEU A 219 -11.21 -6.48 -5.49
C LEU A 219 -12.58 -6.59 -4.84
N ALA A 220 -13.40 -7.53 -5.31
CA ALA A 220 -14.74 -7.79 -4.80
C ALA A 220 -14.74 -9.08 -3.98
N PHE A 221 -14.95 -8.99 -2.67
CA PHE A 221 -15.18 -10.16 -1.83
C PHE A 221 -16.66 -10.53 -1.82
N PRO A 222 -17.04 -11.83 -1.92
CA PRO A 222 -16.20 -13.01 -2.11
C PRO A 222 -15.89 -13.36 -3.59
N GLN A 223 -16.46 -12.61 -4.54
CA GLN A 223 -16.47 -12.96 -5.97
C GLN A 223 -15.07 -13.16 -6.58
N ASP A 224 -14.11 -12.34 -6.21
CA ASP A 224 -12.77 -12.33 -6.79
C ASP A 224 -11.79 -13.28 -6.09
N TYR A 225 -12.07 -13.72 -4.87
CA TYR A 225 -11.16 -14.56 -4.09
C TYR A 225 -11.33 -16.01 -4.46
N ILE A 226 -10.25 -16.78 -4.61
CA ILE A 226 -10.34 -18.21 -4.95
C ILE A 226 -9.54 -19.00 -3.93
N GLY A 227 -10.12 -20.06 -3.39
CA GLY A 227 -9.44 -20.97 -2.47
C GLY A 227 -8.95 -22.27 -3.10
N PRO A 228 -8.10 -23.03 -2.39
CA PRO A 228 -7.76 -24.41 -2.74
C PRO A 228 -8.99 -25.33 -2.76
N ASP A 229 -9.71 -25.41 -1.64
CA ASP A 229 -10.94 -26.19 -1.51
C ASP A 229 -12.17 -25.42 -2.03
N ASN A 230 -12.10 -24.08 -1.94
CA ASN A 230 -13.11 -23.13 -2.41
C ASN A 230 -14.54 -23.48 -1.92
N GLN A 231 -14.66 -24.19 -0.80
CA GLN A 231 -15.92 -24.69 -0.25
C GLN A 231 -16.70 -23.54 0.37
N TYR A 232 -16.06 -22.79 1.27
CA TYR A 232 -16.68 -21.67 1.97
C TYR A 232 -16.85 -20.47 1.05
N LEU A 233 -15.85 -20.14 0.23
CA LEU A 233 -15.93 -19.02 -0.71
C LEU A 233 -17.02 -19.23 -1.78
N THR A 234 -17.17 -20.44 -2.33
CA THR A 234 -18.26 -20.72 -3.29
C THR A 234 -19.62 -20.57 -2.63
N ARG A 235 -19.75 -21.04 -1.38
CA ARG A 235 -20.99 -20.88 -0.63
C ARG A 235 -21.32 -19.40 -0.42
N LEU A 236 -20.36 -18.59 0.04
CA LEU A 236 -20.54 -17.14 0.21
C LEU A 236 -20.99 -16.44 -1.09
N ARG A 237 -20.44 -16.82 -2.25
CA ARG A 237 -20.91 -16.30 -3.55
C ARG A 237 -22.36 -16.70 -3.85
N SER A 238 -22.74 -17.94 -3.57
CA SER A 238 -24.14 -18.39 -3.76
C SER A 238 -25.14 -17.73 -2.80
N LEU A 239 -24.64 -17.24 -1.65
CA LEU A 239 -25.43 -16.64 -0.58
C LEU A 239 -25.75 -15.16 -0.79
N GLU A 240 -25.22 -14.50 -1.83
CA GLU A 240 -25.63 -13.15 -2.26
C GLU A 240 -27.16 -13.02 -2.46
N THR A 241 -27.90 -14.14 -2.46
CA THR A 241 -29.36 -14.20 -2.61
C THR A 241 -30.15 -14.54 -1.34
N LEU A 242 -29.54 -14.81 -0.18
CA LEU A 242 -30.27 -15.17 1.05
C LEU A 242 -29.93 -14.25 2.23
N LYS A 243 -30.98 -13.71 2.86
CA LYS A 243 -30.92 -12.91 4.10
C LYS A 243 -30.48 -13.72 5.34
N GLU A 244 -29.89 -14.90 5.15
CA GLU A 244 -29.59 -15.87 6.20
C GLU A 244 -28.20 -16.48 6.00
N ILE A 245 -27.46 -16.60 7.10
CA ILE A 245 -26.10 -17.12 7.16
C ILE A 245 -26.20 -18.66 7.34
N PRO A 246 -25.42 -19.48 6.62
CA PRO A 246 -25.51 -20.93 6.78
C PRO A 246 -25.08 -21.39 8.17
N ARG A 247 -25.78 -22.41 8.70
CA ARG A 247 -25.49 -23.07 9.99
C ARG A 247 -24.06 -23.59 10.20
N GLU A 248 -23.32 -23.79 9.11
CA GLU A 248 -21.93 -24.26 9.16
C GLU A 248 -20.92 -23.09 9.17
N ILE A 249 -21.38 -21.86 8.90
CA ILE A 249 -20.66 -20.59 9.06
C ILE A 249 -21.02 -19.94 10.42
N GLU A 250 -22.12 -20.36 11.06
CA GLU A 250 -22.55 -19.93 12.40
C GLU A 250 -21.52 -20.21 13.52
N SER A 251 -20.48 -21.01 13.28
CA SER A 251 -19.45 -21.29 14.29
C SER A 251 -18.37 -20.20 14.43
N ASP A 252 -18.48 -19.08 13.71
CA ASP A 252 -17.57 -17.94 13.91
C ASP A 252 -17.93 -17.23 15.21
N ARG A 253 -16.93 -17.03 16.08
CA ARG A 253 -17.12 -16.60 17.46
C ARG A 253 -17.94 -15.31 17.60
N TYR A 254 -17.79 -14.38 16.66
CA TYR A 254 -18.44 -13.07 16.72
C TYR A 254 -19.73 -12.98 15.91
N MET A 255 -20.22 -14.12 15.40
CA MET A 255 -21.44 -14.18 14.62
C MET A 255 -22.65 -13.71 15.44
N ASP A 256 -22.76 -14.17 16.69
CA ASP A 256 -23.89 -13.87 17.57
C ASP A 256 -23.94 -12.39 17.96
N ASP A 257 -22.78 -11.71 18.03
CA ASP A 257 -22.70 -10.30 18.42
C ASP A 257 -23.17 -9.35 17.31
N LYS A 258 -22.92 -9.71 16.05
CA LYS A 258 -23.20 -8.84 14.89
C LYS A 258 -23.35 -9.61 13.58
N PRO A 259 -24.46 -10.35 13.40
CA PRO A 259 -24.65 -11.19 12.21
C PRO A 259 -24.66 -10.38 10.91
N GLU A 260 -25.18 -9.15 10.93
CA GLU A 260 -25.23 -8.28 9.75
C GLU A 260 -23.84 -7.92 9.20
N ALA A 261 -22.76 -8.08 9.98
CA ALA A 261 -21.41 -7.82 9.52
C ALA A 261 -20.89 -8.86 8.52
N TYR A 262 -21.53 -10.04 8.46
CA TYR A 262 -21.19 -11.14 7.55
C TYR A 262 -22.14 -11.23 6.34
N ILE A 263 -23.10 -10.30 6.23
CA ILE A 263 -24.04 -10.22 5.11
C ILE A 263 -23.53 -9.16 4.13
N TYR A 264 -23.38 -9.56 2.87
CA TYR A 264 -22.92 -8.69 1.78
C TYR A 264 -24.06 -8.50 0.76
N PRO A 265 -24.83 -7.41 0.83
CA PRO A 265 -25.91 -7.13 -0.14
C PRO A 265 -25.37 -6.97 -1.57
N GLU A 266 -24.14 -6.50 -1.68
CA GLU A 266 -23.33 -6.40 -2.89
C GLU A 266 -21.92 -6.89 -2.53
N PRO A 267 -21.11 -7.33 -3.51
CA PRO A 267 -19.74 -7.72 -3.23
C PRO A 267 -18.95 -6.60 -2.55
N MET A 268 -18.36 -6.90 -1.39
CA MET A 268 -17.59 -5.95 -0.59
C MET A 268 -16.34 -5.52 -1.36
N ALA A 269 -16.20 -4.21 -1.59
CA ALA A 269 -15.07 -3.65 -2.32
C ALA A 269 -13.88 -3.42 -1.38
N LEU A 270 -12.76 -4.08 -1.68
CA LEU A 270 -11.50 -3.96 -0.96
C LEU A 270 -10.46 -3.25 -1.82
N MET A 271 -9.79 -2.25 -1.24
CA MET A 271 -8.73 -1.45 -1.86
C MET A 271 -7.49 -1.35 -0.98
N ASP A 272 -6.44 -0.70 -1.52
CA ASP A 272 -5.17 -0.47 -0.83
C ASP A 272 -5.36 0.03 0.62
N GLY A 273 -4.65 -0.58 1.57
CA GLY A 273 -4.74 -0.25 3.00
C GLY A 273 -4.28 1.17 3.32
N GLY A 274 -3.44 1.74 2.46
CA GLY A 274 -2.86 3.08 2.63
C GLY A 274 -3.86 4.23 2.52
N ILE A 275 -5.11 3.95 2.13
CA ILE A 275 -6.20 4.94 2.16
C ILE A 275 -6.53 5.35 3.59
N VAL A 276 -6.58 4.38 4.53
CA VAL A 276 -6.95 4.62 5.94
C VAL A 276 -5.73 4.68 6.84
N ASP A 277 -4.76 3.78 6.62
CA ASP A 277 -3.51 3.74 7.38
C ASP A 277 -2.40 3.26 6.45
N ASN A 278 -1.49 4.15 6.03
CA ASN A 278 -0.36 3.77 5.17
C ASN A 278 0.85 3.27 5.97
N GLN A 279 0.88 3.47 7.28
CA GLN A 279 1.98 3.05 8.14
C GLN A 279 1.74 1.68 8.76
N GLY A 280 0.48 1.28 8.97
CA GLY A 280 0.10 0.00 9.59
C GLY A 280 0.13 0.06 11.11
N VAL A 281 0.20 1.27 11.65
CA VAL A 281 0.35 1.58 13.07
C VAL A 281 -0.93 1.29 13.84
N GLU A 282 -2.11 1.54 13.26
CA GLU A 282 -3.37 1.32 13.95
C GLU A 282 -3.54 -0.15 14.34
N SER A 283 -3.16 -1.05 13.43
CA SER A 283 -3.17 -2.50 13.69
C SER A 283 -2.22 -2.92 14.82
N ILE A 284 -1.09 -2.23 14.98
CA ILE A 284 -0.18 -2.47 16.12
C ILE A 284 -0.76 -1.94 17.42
N ILE A 285 -1.37 -0.75 17.41
CA ILE A 285 -2.06 -0.21 18.60
C ILE A 285 -3.16 -1.17 19.05
N LEU A 286 -3.91 -1.77 18.12
CA LEU A 286 -4.93 -2.77 18.45
C LEU A 286 -4.31 -4.06 19.01
N SER A 287 -3.17 -4.50 18.49
CA SER A 287 -2.43 -5.63 19.05
C SER A 287 -1.92 -5.34 20.47
N GLU A 288 -1.38 -4.15 20.72
CA GLU A 288 -0.99 -3.69 22.06
C GLU A 288 -2.16 -3.78 23.03
N LYS A 289 -3.31 -3.19 22.68
CA LYS A 289 -4.52 -3.20 23.52
C LYS A 289 -4.97 -4.63 23.85
N ARG A 290 -4.97 -5.53 22.86
CA ARG A 290 -5.27 -6.97 23.06
C ARG A 290 -4.31 -7.59 24.07
N ARG A 291 -3.00 -7.40 23.86
CA ARG A 291 -1.93 -7.96 24.71
C ARG A 291 -1.95 -7.41 26.13
N ALA A 292 -2.31 -6.14 26.29
CA ALA A 292 -2.44 -5.47 27.58
C ALA A 292 -3.73 -5.84 28.34
N GLN A 293 -4.69 -6.51 27.69
CA GLN A 293 -6.04 -6.74 28.21
C GLN A 293 -6.81 -5.42 28.49
N GLU A 294 -6.48 -4.35 27.75
CA GLU A 294 -7.01 -2.99 27.96
C GLU A 294 -8.19 -2.64 27.03
N LEU A 295 -8.81 -3.64 26.37
CA LEU A 295 -9.97 -3.40 25.51
C LEU A 295 -11.24 -3.23 26.37
N ASP A 296 -11.71 -1.99 26.47
CA ASP A 296 -12.98 -1.63 27.11
C ASP A 296 -14.12 -1.57 26.07
N THR A 297 -15.32 -1.96 26.46
CA THR A 297 -16.45 -2.27 25.56
C THR A 297 -17.18 -1.05 24.96
N GLU A 298 -16.78 0.17 25.30
CA GLU A 298 -17.54 1.42 25.05
C GLU A 298 -16.93 2.38 24.00
N ASP A 299 -15.77 2.09 23.40
CA ASP A 299 -15.15 3.00 22.42
C ASP A 299 -15.78 2.84 21.01
N LEU A 300 -16.83 3.62 20.77
CA LEU A 300 -17.75 3.53 19.62
C LEU A 300 -17.17 3.97 18.25
N THR A 301 -15.88 4.29 18.16
CA THR A 301 -15.26 4.78 16.90
C THR A 301 -14.51 3.69 16.10
N ASP A 302 -14.09 2.61 16.76
CA ASP A 302 -13.62 1.35 16.13
C ASP A 302 -13.82 0.20 17.15
N PRO A 303 -15.03 -0.41 17.25
CA PRO A 303 -15.31 -1.39 18.30
C PRO A 303 -14.54 -2.67 18.03
N VAL A 304 -13.41 -2.83 18.70
CA VAL A 304 -12.61 -4.05 18.71
C VAL A 304 -13.00 -4.84 19.95
N TYR A 305 -13.99 -5.70 19.81
CA TYR A 305 -14.22 -6.77 20.79
C TYR A 305 -13.20 -7.88 20.52
N SER A 306 -12.28 -8.10 21.47
CA SER A 306 -11.79 -9.44 21.79
C SER A 306 -11.84 -9.57 23.30
N MET A 307 -12.69 -10.46 23.80
CA MET A 307 -12.87 -10.70 25.24
C MET A 307 -11.59 -11.26 25.86
N THR A 308 -11.15 -10.64 26.96
CA THR A 308 -10.30 -11.17 28.05
C THR A 308 -9.41 -12.37 27.71
N LEU A 309 -8.11 -12.09 27.53
CA LEU A 309 -7.05 -13.11 27.61
C LEU A 309 -7.13 -13.82 28.98
N THR A 310 -7.35 -15.14 28.99
CA THR A 310 -7.09 -15.96 30.17
C THR A 310 -5.60 -16.30 30.20
N GLY A 311 -4.77 -15.41 30.77
CA GLY A 311 -3.32 -15.61 30.85
C GLY A 311 -2.58 -14.47 31.55
N GLU A 312 -1.29 -14.69 31.83
CA GLU A 312 -0.38 -13.78 32.56
C GLU A 312 -0.60 -12.31 32.22
N LYS A 313 -0.73 -11.49 33.28
CA LYS A 313 -0.78 -10.02 33.16
C LYS A 313 0.51 -9.53 32.50
N ASP A 314 0.36 -8.63 31.53
CA ASP A 314 1.42 -7.80 30.93
C ASP A 314 2.24 -8.45 29.79
N ARG A 315 1.63 -8.57 28.60
CA ARG A 315 2.30 -8.96 27.33
C ARG A 315 2.54 -7.77 26.38
N LYS A 316 2.60 -6.56 26.93
CA LYS A 316 2.79 -5.31 26.16
C LYS A 316 4.03 -5.37 25.27
N LEU A 317 3.99 -4.62 24.16
CA LEU A 317 5.07 -4.54 23.18
C LEU A 317 6.22 -3.68 23.71
N ASP A 318 7.40 -4.24 23.94
CA ASP A 318 8.56 -3.47 24.38
C ASP A 318 9.07 -2.49 23.30
N LEU A 319 8.75 -2.74 22.03
CA LEU A 319 9.23 -1.92 20.92
C LEU A 319 8.29 -1.99 19.71
N ILE A 320 8.05 -0.84 19.07
CA ILE A 320 7.46 -0.75 17.73
C ILE A 320 8.50 -0.17 16.77
N ILE A 321 8.71 -0.84 15.63
CA ILE A 321 9.50 -0.33 14.51
C ILE A 321 8.55 0.05 13.37
N ILE A 322 8.47 1.33 13.04
CA ILE A 322 7.67 1.84 11.92
C ILE A 322 8.61 2.03 10.72
N SER A 323 8.65 1.05 9.83
CA SER A 323 9.39 1.14 8.57
C SER A 323 8.53 1.82 7.52
N ASP A 324 8.91 3.03 7.08
CA ASP A 324 8.08 3.88 6.21
C ASP A 324 8.85 4.49 5.04
N VAL A 325 8.32 4.29 3.83
CA VAL A 325 8.84 4.89 2.60
C VAL A 325 7.99 6.01 2.04
N ALA A 326 6.88 6.37 2.69
CA ALA A 326 6.03 7.45 2.20
C ALA A 326 6.76 8.80 2.26
N SER A 327 6.51 9.67 1.27
CA SER A 327 7.10 11.00 1.25
C SER A 327 6.30 11.99 2.10
N PRO A 328 6.92 12.72 3.05
CA PRO A 328 6.23 13.79 3.77
C PRO A 328 6.13 15.09 2.94
N PHE A 329 6.79 15.16 1.77
CA PHE A 329 6.97 16.38 1.00
C PHE A 329 5.82 16.60 0.00
N LEU A 330 5.31 17.83 -0.08
CA LEU A 330 4.31 18.22 -1.08
C LEU A 330 5.00 18.94 -2.25
N VAL A 331 4.88 18.38 -3.45
CA VAL A 331 5.23 19.10 -4.67
C VAL A 331 4.15 20.17 -4.92
N PRO A 332 4.51 21.45 -5.16
CA PRO A 332 3.54 22.50 -5.46
C PRO A 332 2.65 22.17 -6.66
N LEU A 333 1.34 22.45 -6.55
CA LEU A 333 0.43 22.31 -7.69
C LEU A 333 0.77 23.37 -8.74
N LYS A 334 1.15 22.92 -9.94
CA LYS A 334 1.36 23.80 -11.09
C LYS A 334 -0.01 24.15 -11.68
N LEU A 335 -0.47 25.37 -11.46
CA LEU A 335 -1.68 25.90 -12.09
C LEU A 335 -1.41 26.18 -13.57
N ALA A 336 -2.44 26.02 -14.40
CA ALA A 336 -2.37 26.35 -15.81
C ALA A 336 -1.98 27.83 -15.98
N SER A 337 -0.80 28.08 -16.55
CA SER A 337 -0.38 29.44 -16.85
C SER A 337 -1.21 29.99 -18.00
N ARG A 338 -1.57 31.28 -17.90
CA ARG A 338 -2.14 32.01 -19.02
C ARG A 338 -1.05 32.15 -20.08
N LYS A 339 -1.09 31.30 -21.10
CA LYS A 339 -0.26 31.49 -22.29
C LYS A 339 -0.76 32.76 -22.99
N ASP A 340 0.11 33.74 -23.19
CA ASP A 340 -0.13 34.91 -24.05
C ASP A 340 -0.11 34.51 -25.55
N GLU A 341 -0.66 33.35 -25.87
CA GLU A 341 -0.72 32.80 -27.21
C GLU A 341 -1.98 33.30 -27.93
N VAL A 342 -1.84 33.61 -29.22
CA VAL A 342 -2.99 33.91 -30.09
C VAL A 342 -3.73 32.60 -30.37
N PHE A 343 -4.79 32.33 -29.61
CA PHE A 343 -5.61 31.14 -29.80
C PHE A 343 -6.39 31.22 -31.13
N THR A 344 -6.20 30.25 -32.02
CA THR A 344 -6.89 30.14 -33.32
C THR A 344 -7.80 28.91 -33.38
N GLY A 345 -8.80 28.92 -34.28
CA GLY A 345 -9.67 27.77 -34.52
C GLY A 345 -10.61 27.39 -33.37
N ILE A 346 -10.63 26.09 -32.99
CA ILE A 346 -11.55 25.50 -32.00
C ILE A 346 -11.35 26.12 -30.61
N GLN A 347 -10.12 26.44 -30.23
CA GLN A 347 -9.80 26.99 -28.90
C GLN A 347 -10.43 28.38 -28.68
N ASN A 348 -10.58 29.18 -29.73
CA ASN A 348 -11.22 30.49 -29.67
C ASN A 348 -12.75 30.44 -29.92
N SER A 349 -13.32 29.25 -30.11
CA SER A 349 -14.76 29.06 -30.28
C SER A 349 -15.45 28.88 -28.94
N SER A 350 -16.70 29.33 -28.82
CA SER A 350 -17.55 29.01 -27.67
C SER A 350 -18.11 27.59 -27.79
N ILE A 351 -18.48 26.97 -26.66
CA ILE A 351 -19.13 25.65 -26.65
C ILE A 351 -20.39 25.69 -27.54
N GLU A 352 -21.18 26.74 -27.46
CA GLU A 352 -22.38 26.88 -28.29
C GLU A 352 -22.06 26.90 -29.78
N ARG A 353 -20.99 27.63 -30.18
CA ARG A 353 -20.55 27.65 -31.58
C ARG A 353 -20.09 26.26 -32.03
N LEU A 354 -19.37 25.53 -31.18
CA LEU A 354 -18.94 24.16 -31.48
C LEU A 354 -20.12 23.20 -31.61
N TYR A 355 -21.12 23.31 -30.74
CA TYR A 355 -22.37 22.55 -30.84
C TYR A 355 -23.11 22.85 -32.16
N LYS A 356 -23.17 24.13 -32.57
CA LYS A 356 -23.74 24.57 -33.85
C LYS A 356 -22.96 24.03 -35.05
N ILE A 357 -21.63 24.06 -35.00
CA ILE A 357 -20.77 23.49 -36.04
C ILE A 357 -21.00 21.98 -36.13
N LEU A 358 -21.03 21.27 -35.01
CA LEU A 358 -21.23 19.82 -34.95
C LEU A 358 -22.61 19.38 -35.48
N THR A 359 -23.65 20.15 -35.18
CA THR A 359 -24.99 19.91 -35.75
C THR A 359 -25.01 20.19 -37.25
N LEU A 360 -24.39 21.27 -37.71
CA LEU A 360 -24.30 21.60 -39.13
C LEU A 360 -23.49 20.56 -39.92
N THR A 361 -22.36 20.08 -39.38
CA THR A 361 -21.56 19.03 -40.03
C THR A 361 -22.33 17.71 -40.11
N GLY A 362 -23.09 17.34 -39.07
CA GLY A 362 -23.99 16.19 -39.12
C GLY A 362 -25.08 16.33 -40.20
N LEU A 363 -25.68 17.52 -40.34
CA LEU A 363 -26.67 17.79 -41.38
C LEU A 363 -26.06 17.76 -42.79
N LEU A 364 -24.88 18.34 -42.99
CA LEU A 364 -24.15 18.29 -44.25
C LEU A 364 -23.76 16.85 -44.62
N ALA A 365 -23.35 16.05 -43.64
CA ALA A 365 -23.04 14.64 -43.83
C ALA A 365 -24.28 13.84 -44.29
N LEU A 366 -25.48 14.16 -43.77
CA LEU A 366 -26.73 13.59 -44.27
C LEU A 366 -27.01 14.03 -45.71
N LEU A 367 -26.76 15.29 -46.06
CA LEU A 367 -26.93 15.78 -47.44
C LEU A 367 -26.00 15.06 -48.44
N LEU A 368 -24.81 14.65 -48.03
CA LEU A 368 -23.91 13.84 -48.88
C LEU A 368 -24.45 12.43 -49.16
N ILE A 369 -25.25 11.88 -48.24
CA ILE A 369 -25.85 10.54 -48.38
C ILE A 369 -27.10 10.59 -49.29
N ILE A 370 -27.81 11.72 -49.37
CA ILE A 370 -29.05 11.86 -50.14
C ILE A 370 -28.89 11.49 -51.63
N PRO A 371 -27.88 11.98 -52.39
CA PRO A 371 -27.69 11.55 -53.78
C PRO A 371 -27.47 10.04 -53.94
N VAL A 372 -26.80 9.42 -52.97
CA VAL A 372 -26.59 7.96 -52.98
C VAL A 372 -27.91 7.21 -52.80
N ILE A 373 -28.77 7.69 -51.90
CA ILE A 373 -30.13 7.14 -51.70
C ILE A 373 -30.98 7.33 -52.96
N LEU A 374 -30.99 8.53 -53.54
CA LEU A 374 -31.74 8.85 -54.76
C LEU A 374 -31.28 8.00 -55.96
N SER A 375 -29.98 7.70 -56.04
CA SER A 375 -29.45 6.81 -57.06
C SER A 375 -29.86 5.35 -56.83
N GLY A 376 -29.89 4.88 -55.59
CA GLY A 376 -30.43 3.56 -55.23
C GLY A 376 -31.92 3.40 -55.56
N LEU A 377 -32.69 4.49 -55.48
CA LEU A 377 -34.10 4.56 -55.88
C LEU A 377 -34.31 4.74 -57.39
N LYS A 378 -33.24 4.75 -58.19
CA LYS A 378 -33.25 4.95 -59.65
C LYS A 378 -33.80 6.32 -60.10
N LEU A 379 -33.71 7.34 -59.24
CA LEU A 379 -34.14 8.70 -59.58
C LEU A 379 -33.01 9.51 -60.25
N ILE A 380 -31.75 9.14 -60.02
CA ILE A 380 -30.55 9.74 -60.63
C ILE A 380 -29.49 8.67 -60.92
N GLU A 381 -28.66 8.87 -61.96
CA GLU A 381 -27.52 7.99 -62.26
C GLU A 381 -26.23 8.53 -61.63
N LEU A 382 -25.61 7.71 -60.79
CA LEU A 382 -24.27 7.96 -60.22
C LEU A 382 -23.38 6.76 -60.52
N SER A 383 -22.12 7.00 -60.85
CA SER A 383 -21.13 5.93 -60.96
C SER A 383 -20.79 5.38 -59.58
N ASP A 384 -20.43 4.10 -59.50
CA ASP A 384 -20.15 3.43 -58.23
C ASP A 384 -18.98 4.07 -57.44
N PRO A 385 -17.91 4.59 -58.08
CA PRO A 385 -16.88 5.35 -57.36
C PRO A 385 -17.43 6.61 -56.68
N VAL A 386 -18.38 7.32 -57.32
CA VAL A 386 -19.00 8.53 -56.75
C VAL A 386 -19.93 8.19 -55.60
N LYS A 387 -20.70 7.09 -55.71
CA LYS A 387 -21.52 6.58 -54.59
C LYS A 387 -20.65 6.26 -53.38
N PHE A 388 -19.54 5.56 -53.58
CA PHE A 388 -18.61 5.21 -52.50
C PHE A 388 -17.97 6.44 -51.85
N LEU A 389 -17.53 7.40 -52.67
CA LEU A 389 -16.89 8.64 -52.21
C LEU A 389 -17.84 9.54 -51.38
N LEU A 390 -19.14 9.52 -51.67
CA LEU A 390 -20.14 10.30 -50.92
C LEU A 390 -20.65 9.55 -49.69
N LEU A 391 -20.88 8.24 -49.81
CA LEU A 391 -21.47 7.43 -48.75
C LEU A 391 -20.52 7.23 -47.57
N VAL A 392 -19.28 6.82 -47.81
CA VAL A 392 -18.36 6.43 -46.72
C VAL A 392 -18.01 7.61 -45.80
N PRO A 393 -17.60 8.79 -46.31
CA PRO A 393 -17.35 9.96 -45.46
C PRO A 393 -18.63 10.51 -44.84
N GLY A 394 -19.74 10.53 -45.57
CA GLY A 394 -21.04 10.98 -45.05
C GLY A 394 -21.49 10.15 -43.84
N VAL A 395 -21.41 8.82 -43.94
CA VAL A 395 -21.76 7.91 -42.85
C VAL A 395 -20.78 8.05 -41.68
N ALA A 396 -19.47 8.08 -41.94
CA ALA A 396 -18.46 8.20 -40.88
C ALA A 396 -18.58 9.53 -40.10
N VAL A 397 -18.62 10.66 -40.81
CA VAL A 397 -18.74 12.00 -40.19
C VAL A 397 -20.09 12.17 -39.50
N GLY A 398 -21.17 11.71 -40.13
CA GLY A 398 -22.51 11.76 -39.56
C GLY A 398 -22.62 10.94 -38.26
N THR A 399 -22.03 9.75 -38.23
CA THR A 399 -22.03 8.88 -37.04
C THR A 399 -21.23 9.50 -35.91
N ILE A 400 -20.04 10.04 -36.19
CA ILE A 400 -19.20 10.73 -35.18
C ILE A 400 -19.94 11.95 -34.62
N ALA A 401 -20.53 12.78 -35.50
CA ALA A 401 -21.29 13.96 -35.07
C ALA A 401 -22.50 13.58 -34.21
N LEU A 402 -23.24 12.54 -34.59
CA LEU A 402 -24.38 12.03 -33.84
C LEU A 402 -23.97 11.50 -32.46
N LEU A 403 -22.92 10.67 -32.39
CA LEU A 403 -22.41 10.13 -31.12
C LEU A 403 -21.98 11.24 -30.16
N LEU A 404 -21.28 12.26 -30.67
CA LEU A 404 -20.87 13.42 -29.87
C LEU A 404 -22.07 14.24 -29.38
N LEU A 405 -23.09 14.44 -30.22
CA LEU A 405 -24.32 15.14 -29.82
C LEU A 405 -25.14 14.34 -28.79
N LEU A 406 -25.21 13.02 -28.93
CA LEU A 406 -25.85 12.14 -27.95
C LEU A 406 -25.12 12.17 -26.62
N LEU A 407 -23.78 12.17 -26.64
CA LEU A 407 -22.95 12.27 -25.45
C LEU A 407 -23.13 13.61 -24.73
N ILE A 408 -23.15 14.73 -25.47
CA ILE A 408 -23.43 16.07 -24.92
C ILE A 408 -24.84 16.12 -24.30
N ARG A 409 -25.85 15.56 -24.98
CA ARG A 409 -27.23 15.50 -24.46
C ARG A 409 -27.34 14.64 -23.20
N TYR A 410 -26.68 13.48 -23.18
CA TYR A 410 -26.61 12.59 -22.03
C TYR A 410 -25.96 13.32 -20.84
N PHE A 411 -24.81 13.96 -21.05
CA PHE A 411 -24.10 14.71 -20.02
C PHE A 411 -24.95 15.86 -19.46
N ASN A 412 -25.58 16.65 -20.32
CA ASN A 412 -26.46 17.75 -19.89
C ASN A 412 -27.69 17.26 -19.12
N ARG A 413 -28.32 16.17 -19.56
CA ARG A 413 -29.56 15.66 -18.95
C ARG A 413 -29.32 14.89 -17.66
N ASN A 414 -28.31 14.02 -17.64
CA ASN A 414 -28.13 13.06 -16.55
C ASN A 414 -27.08 13.50 -15.53
N ILE A 415 -26.03 14.21 -15.95
CA ILE A 415 -24.98 14.64 -15.00
C ILE A 415 -25.29 16.04 -14.50
N ILE A 416 -25.44 17.01 -15.42
CA ILE A 416 -25.61 18.41 -15.01
C ILE A 416 -26.94 18.64 -14.30
N LYS A 417 -28.08 18.20 -14.84
CA LYS A 417 -29.38 18.45 -14.19
C LYS A 417 -29.60 17.69 -12.88
N GLN A 418 -28.92 16.56 -12.66
CA GLN A 418 -29.03 15.79 -11.42
C GLN A 418 -28.05 16.26 -10.34
N GLN A 419 -26.83 16.65 -10.72
CA GLN A 419 -25.78 17.02 -9.76
C GLN A 419 -25.66 18.52 -9.50
N VAL A 420 -26.14 19.39 -10.40
CA VAL A 420 -26.13 20.84 -10.20
C VAL A 420 -27.42 21.28 -9.51
N PRO A 421 -27.35 21.91 -8.32
CA PRO A 421 -28.54 22.40 -7.61
C PRO A 421 -29.39 23.32 -8.48
N ALA A 422 -30.71 23.24 -8.36
CA ALA A 422 -31.67 23.98 -9.20
C ALA A 422 -31.37 25.49 -9.29
N TYR A 423 -30.90 26.09 -8.20
CA TYR A 423 -30.48 27.49 -8.15
C TYR A 423 -29.39 27.84 -9.17
N PHE A 424 -28.42 26.95 -9.40
CA PHE A 424 -27.30 27.18 -10.30
C PHE A 424 -27.62 26.85 -11.77
N GLN A 425 -28.69 26.11 -12.03
CA GLN A 425 -29.06 25.69 -13.39
C GLN A 425 -29.32 26.88 -14.32
N LYS A 426 -29.87 27.99 -13.80
CA LYS A 426 -30.10 29.22 -14.57
C LYS A 426 -28.80 29.86 -15.09
N TYR A 427 -27.65 29.56 -14.47
CA TYR A 427 -26.36 30.12 -14.88
C TYR A 427 -25.59 29.24 -15.87
N LEU A 428 -26.04 28.00 -16.13
CA LEU A 428 -25.35 27.06 -17.02
C LEU A 428 -25.20 27.59 -18.45
N HIS A 429 -26.16 28.39 -18.92
CA HIS A 429 -26.11 29.00 -20.25
C HIS A 429 -24.93 29.96 -20.43
N TYR A 430 -24.47 30.64 -19.36
CA TYR A 430 -23.28 31.49 -19.44
C TYR A 430 -22.00 30.67 -19.68
N PHE A 431 -21.93 29.44 -19.15
CA PHE A 431 -20.78 28.56 -19.39
C PHE A 431 -20.71 28.08 -20.85
N THR A 432 -21.84 27.92 -21.54
CA THR A 432 -21.83 27.52 -22.96
C THR A 432 -21.35 28.65 -23.88
N HIS A 433 -21.34 29.89 -23.38
CA HIS A 433 -20.86 31.08 -24.09
C HIS A 433 -19.37 31.32 -23.91
N LEU A 434 -18.76 30.70 -22.89
CA LEU A 434 -17.32 30.79 -22.66
C LEU A 434 -16.56 30.12 -23.81
N ARG A 435 -15.41 30.71 -24.13
CA ARG A 435 -14.49 30.19 -25.14
C ARG A 435 -13.71 29.02 -24.57
N VAL A 436 -13.39 28.04 -25.42
CA VAL A 436 -12.68 26.83 -24.99
C VAL A 436 -11.35 27.15 -24.30
N TYR A 437 -10.58 28.14 -24.77
CA TYR A 437 -9.32 28.53 -24.12
C TYR A 437 -9.49 29.12 -22.71
N VAL A 438 -10.69 29.58 -22.35
CA VAL A 438 -11.00 30.05 -20.98
C VAL A 438 -11.39 28.85 -20.12
N LEU A 439 -12.17 27.92 -20.66
CA LEU A 439 -12.69 26.76 -19.95
C LEU A 439 -11.64 25.66 -19.72
N GLU A 440 -10.76 25.44 -20.69
CA GLU A 440 -9.72 24.40 -20.65
C GLU A 440 -8.80 24.53 -19.42
N PRO A 441 -8.18 25.68 -19.12
CA PRO A 441 -7.36 25.82 -17.93
C PRO A 441 -8.18 25.69 -16.64
N MET A 442 -9.42 26.20 -16.61
CA MET A 442 -10.31 26.05 -15.44
C MET A 442 -10.65 24.58 -15.14
N LEU A 443 -10.90 23.77 -16.17
CA LEU A 443 -11.18 22.34 -16.04
C LEU A 443 -9.92 21.56 -15.69
N ARG A 444 -8.79 21.89 -16.33
CA ARG A 444 -7.49 21.27 -16.03
C ARG A 444 -7.10 21.51 -14.58
N ASP A 445 -7.19 22.74 -14.10
CA ASP A 445 -6.89 23.10 -12.71
C ASP A 445 -7.86 22.43 -11.72
N ARG A 446 -9.14 22.27 -12.09
CA ARG A 446 -10.12 21.54 -11.27
C ARG A 446 -9.78 20.05 -11.18
N ILE A 447 -9.47 19.41 -12.32
CA ILE A 447 -9.10 17.98 -12.33
C ILE A 447 -7.79 17.77 -11.58
N SER A 448 -6.78 18.61 -11.82
CA SER A 448 -5.48 18.51 -11.17
C SER A 448 -5.58 18.78 -9.67
N SER A 449 -6.39 19.73 -9.23
CA SER A 449 -6.62 19.99 -7.80
C SER A 449 -7.35 18.85 -7.11
N VAL A 450 -8.38 18.24 -7.72
CA VAL A 450 -9.05 17.06 -7.16
C VAL A 450 -8.08 15.88 -7.05
N LEU A 451 -7.31 15.59 -8.11
CA LEU A 451 -6.31 14.53 -8.08
C LEU A 451 -5.22 14.78 -7.05
N LYS A 452 -4.75 16.03 -6.90
CA LYS A 452 -3.78 16.44 -5.88
C LYS A 452 -4.35 16.30 -4.47
N MET A 453 -5.60 16.66 -4.28
CA MET A 453 -6.27 16.55 -2.99
C MET A 453 -6.36 15.08 -2.55
N VAL A 454 -6.80 14.20 -3.45
CA VAL A 454 -6.98 12.77 -3.16
C VAL A 454 -5.65 12.04 -3.02
N ASN A 455 -4.71 12.18 -3.97
CA ASN A 455 -3.50 11.36 -4.01
C ASN A 455 -2.34 11.91 -3.16
N ASP A 456 -2.36 13.19 -2.79
CA ASP A 456 -1.27 13.80 -2.02
C ASP A 456 -1.75 14.38 -0.69
N ILE A 457 -2.70 15.32 -0.71
CA ILE A 457 -3.02 16.12 0.48
C ILE A 457 -3.68 15.25 1.55
N PHE A 458 -4.75 14.52 1.21
CA PHE A 458 -5.47 13.69 2.17
C PHE A 458 -4.59 12.55 2.71
N LEU A 459 -3.94 11.79 1.83
CA LEU A 459 -3.06 10.69 2.26
C LEU A 459 -1.91 11.16 3.17
N LYS A 460 -1.30 12.34 2.88
CA LYS A 460 -0.26 12.90 3.73
C LYS A 460 -0.78 13.41 5.07
N GLN A 461 -2.02 13.91 5.13
CA GLN A 461 -2.64 14.30 6.39
C GLN A 461 -3.00 13.09 7.25
N ILE A 462 -3.60 12.06 6.64
CA ILE A 462 -3.90 10.80 7.32
C ILE A 462 -2.62 10.22 7.93
N ARG A 463 -1.54 10.15 7.16
CA ARG A 463 -0.22 9.74 7.67
C ARG A 463 0.24 10.54 8.90
N ARG A 464 0.10 11.87 8.89
CA ARG A 464 0.50 12.72 10.03
C ARG A 464 -0.32 12.39 11.27
N LEU A 465 -1.63 12.20 11.11
CA LEU A 465 -2.52 11.81 12.19
C LEU A 465 -2.16 10.42 12.74
N THR A 466 -1.81 9.47 11.87
CA THR A 466 -1.35 8.15 12.28
C THR A 466 -0.04 8.21 13.08
N TYR A 467 0.95 8.97 12.64
CA TYR A 467 2.19 9.18 13.40
C TYR A 467 1.92 9.86 14.75
N ALA A 468 1.02 10.85 14.80
CA ALA A 468 0.64 11.53 16.03
C ALA A 468 0.10 10.56 17.10
N LYS A 469 -0.65 9.52 16.71
CA LYS A 469 -1.14 8.48 17.64
C LYS A 469 -0.01 7.78 18.42
N ILE A 470 1.21 7.71 17.87
CA ILE A 470 2.37 7.08 18.52
C ILE A 470 3.33 8.12 19.09
N TYR A 471 3.60 9.21 18.38
CA TYR A 471 4.64 10.18 18.74
C TYR A 471 4.18 11.27 19.73
N ASP A 472 2.88 11.53 19.80
CA ASP A 472 2.32 12.48 20.78
C ASP A 472 1.89 11.79 22.09
N ASP A 473 1.85 10.45 22.12
CA ASP A 473 1.57 9.67 23.32
C ASP A 473 2.88 9.28 24.05
N ALA A 474 2.98 9.74 25.29
CA ALA A 474 4.14 9.52 26.15
C ALA A 474 4.32 8.05 26.58
N ASN A 475 3.29 7.20 26.47
CA ASN A 475 3.40 5.77 26.77
C ASN A 475 4.30 5.03 25.78
N TRP A 476 4.46 5.59 24.58
CA TRP A 476 5.35 5.06 23.54
C TRP A 476 6.75 5.68 23.58
N ASP A 477 6.99 6.66 24.46
CA ASP A 477 8.34 7.18 24.67
C ASP A 477 9.26 6.00 25.07
N TYR A 478 10.39 5.85 24.38
CA TYR A 478 11.36 4.73 24.57
C TYR A 478 10.89 3.34 24.10
N ARG A 479 9.73 3.23 23.45
CA ARG A 479 9.19 1.98 22.90
C ARG A 479 8.90 2.09 21.40
N ARG A 480 9.55 3.02 20.70
CA ARG A 480 9.31 3.29 19.28
C ARG A 480 10.58 3.62 18.51
N ILE A 481 10.63 3.18 17.26
CA ILE A 481 11.65 3.50 16.25
C ILE A 481 10.93 3.88 14.96
N ALA A 482 11.32 5.00 14.34
CA ALA A 482 11.00 5.27 12.94
C ALA A 482 12.17 4.85 12.07
N ASN A 483 11.90 4.13 10.99
CA ASN A 483 12.89 3.72 10.00
C ASN A 483 12.44 4.25 8.63
N ILE A 484 13.00 5.38 8.19
CA ILE A 484 12.44 6.15 7.06
C ILE A 484 13.44 6.28 5.92
N VAL A 485 13.03 5.93 4.69
CA VAL A 485 13.87 5.98 3.46
C VAL A 485 14.52 7.34 3.17
N TYR A 486 13.98 8.43 3.72
CA TYR A 486 14.48 9.79 3.50
C TYR A 486 15.53 10.23 4.52
N GLU A 487 15.70 9.49 5.61
CA GLU A 487 16.36 9.96 6.83
C GLU A 487 17.84 10.30 6.64
N LEU A 488 18.55 9.47 5.87
CA LEU A 488 20.00 9.58 5.69
C LEU A 488 20.40 10.27 4.39
N ARG A 489 19.47 10.88 3.67
CA ARG A 489 19.79 11.67 2.47
C ARG A 489 20.41 13.03 2.83
N PRO A 490 21.25 13.63 1.97
CA PRO A 490 22.00 14.86 2.29
C PRO A 490 21.15 16.02 2.80
N SER A 491 19.94 16.20 2.26
CA SER A 491 19.07 17.31 2.65
C SER A 491 18.44 17.16 4.04
N GLU A 492 18.25 15.93 4.54
CA GLU A 492 17.76 15.67 5.89
C GLU A 492 18.89 15.68 6.91
N VAL A 493 20.04 15.07 6.60
CA VAL A 493 21.24 15.10 7.46
C VAL A 493 21.64 16.55 7.78
N LYS A 494 21.61 17.45 6.80
CA LYS A 494 21.89 18.89 6.98
C LYS A 494 20.96 19.60 7.98
N LYS A 495 19.79 19.04 8.29
CA LYS A 495 18.88 19.63 9.29
C LYS A 495 19.33 19.36 10.72
N ASN A 496 20.31 18.47 10.94
CA ASN A 496 20.82 18.05 12.23
C ASN A 496 19.68 17.64 13.18
N LEU A 497 18.85 16.67 12.76
CA LEU A 497 17.66 16.26 13.51
C LEU A 497 17.98 15.82 14.93
N LEU A 498 19.08 15.09 15.15
CA LEU A 498 19.55 14.68 16.49
C LEU A 498 19.81 15.89 17.42
N ASP A 499 20.41 16.96 16.91
CA ASP A 499 20.70 18.16 17.72
C ASP A 499 19.43 18.98 17.97
N ARG A 500 18.52 19.04 16.99
CA ARG A 500 17.21 19.68 17.16
C ARG A 500 16.35 18.95 18.19
N ASP A 501 16.37 17.62 18.16
CA ASP A 501 15.67 16.81 19.14
C ASP A 501 16.25 17.04 20.54
N ASN A 502 17.57 17.00 20.70
CA ASN A 502 18.23 17.34 21.97
C ASN A 502 17.87 18.73 22.49
N LYS A 503 17.75 19.73 21.60
CA LYS A 503 17.31 21.07 21.98
C LYS A 503 15.87 21.06 22.51
N LYS A 504 14.94 20.39 21.80
CA LYS A 504 13.54 20.23 22.23
C LYS A 504 13.46 19.49 23.56
N ARG A 505 14.21 18.40 23.73
CA ARG A 505 14.30 17.65 24.99
C ARG A 505 14.75 18.52 26.16
N ALA A 506 15.77 19.35 25.95
CA ALA A 506 16.25 20.28 26.97
C ALA A 506 15.18 21.33 27.35
N GLU A 507 14.41 21.83 26.38
CA GLU A 507 13.27 22.74 26.62
C GLU A 507 12.14 22.05 27.41
N GLU A 508 11.94 20.75 27.21
CA GLU A 508 10.98 19.91 27.96
C GLU A 508 11.51 19.42 29.33
N GLY A 509 12.75 19.77 29.71
CA GLY A 509 13.38 19.29 30.94
C GLY A 509 13.80 17.82 30.92
N LYS A 510 13.84 17.19 29.73
CA LYS A 510 14.32 15.82 29.52
C LYS A 510 15.86 15.79 29.39
N PRO A 511 16.54 14.70 29.79
CA PRO A 511 17.98 14.56 29.60
C PRO A 511 18.36 14.61 28.12
N VAL A 512 19.48 15.29 27.87
CA VAL A 512 20.14 15.36 26.56
C VAL A 512 20.76 14.00 26.24
N ILE A 513 20.51 13.51 25.04
CA ILE A 513 21.01 12.23 24.55
C ILE A 513 22.42 12.41 24.00
N LYS A 514 23.33 11.52 24.41
CA LYS A 514 24.71 11.49 23.93
C LYS A 514 24.85 10.55 22.74
N TYR A 515 24.86 11.12 21.55
CA TYR A 515 25.12 10.39 20.31
C TYR A 515 26.64 10.34 19.98
N PRO A 516 27.16 9.21 19.48
CA PRO A 516 28.47 9.16 18.83
C PRO A 516 28.57 10.14 17.65
N ASP A 517 29.75 10.75 17.47
CA ASP A 517 29.96 11.73 16.39
C ASP A 517 29.77 11.15 14.99
N VAL A 518 30.09 9.87 14.80
CA VAL A 518 29.90 9.13 13.55
C VAL A 518 28.42 8.99 13.15
N LEU A 519 27.46 9.17 14.07
CA LEU A 519 26.03 9.23 13.73
C LEU A 519 25.61 10.61 13.21
N ARG A 520 26.33 11.67 13.60
CA ARG A 520 26.02 13.04 13.15
C ARG A 520 26.50 13.31 11.72
N GLN A 521 27.50 12.55 11.27
CA GLN A 521 28.15 12.76 9.97
C GLN A 521 28.25 11.44 9.19
N PRO A 522 27.11 10.88 8.70
CA PRO A 522 27.15 9.76 7.76
C PRO A 522 28.01 10.10 6.54
N SER A 523 28.66 9.10 5.95
CA SER A 523 29.59 9.33 4.83
C SER A 523 28.87 9.84 3.58
N PRO A 524 29.52 10.68 2.74
CA PRO A 524 28.90 11.17 1.50
C PRO A 524 28.44 10.05 0.57
N LYS A 525 29.17 8.93 0.55
CA LYS A 525 28.84 7.75 -0.27
C LYS A 525 27.55 7.08 0.20
N LEU A 526 27.37 6.94 1.52
CA LEU A 526 26.14 6.40 2.10
C LEU A 526 24.95 7.32 1.81
N GLN A 527 25.15 8.64 1.96
CA GLN A 527 24.11 9.63 1.68
C GLN A 527 23.70 9.64 0.19
N GLU A 528 24.63 9.38 -0.75
CA GLU A 528 24.33 9.26 -2.17
C GLU A 528 23.40 8.06 -2.46
N VAL A 529 23.65 6.92 -1.82
CA VAL A 529 22.78 5.73 -1.91
C VAL A 529 21.38 6.04 -1.37
N ALA A 530 21.29 6.70 -0.20
CA ALA A 530 20.01 7.10 0.38
C ALA A 530 19.23 8.08 -0.52
N GLU A 531 19.91 9.06 -1.14
CA GLU A 531 19.25 10.00 -2.06
C GLU A 531 18.70 9.26 -3.29
N ASN A 532 19.50 8.39 -3.94
CA ASN A 532 19.05 7.63 -5.11
C ASN A 532 17.88 6.67 -4.78
N ALA A 533 17.92 6.02 -3.61
CA ALA A 533 16.84 5.18 -3.12
C ALA A 533 15.55 5.99 -2.90
N SER A 534 15.65 7.12 -2.19
CA SER A 534 14.49 7.93 -1.80
C SER A 534 13.78 8.64 -2.96
N ASP A 535 14.50 8.85 -4.08
CA ASP A 535 14.01 9.43 -5.33
C ASP A 535 13.17 8.48 -6.19
N MET A 536 13.20 7.17 -5.90
CA MET A 536 12.39 6.18 -6.62
C MET A 536 10.90 6.51 -6.50
N GLY A 537 10.12 6.34 -7.57
CA GLY A 537 8.67 6.52 -7.55
C GLY A 537 7.91 5.40 -6.84
N THR A 538 6.65 5.62 -6.48
CA THR A 538 5.77 4.56 -5.97
C THR A 538 5.14 3.78 -7.14
N THR A 539 5.93 2.94 -7.81
CA THR A 539 5.52 2.09 -8.95
C THR A 539 5.59 0.60 -8.58
N LEU A 540 5.01 -0.26 -9.43
CA LEU A 540 5.12 -1.72 -9.33
C LEU A 540 6.08 -2.29 -10.40
N TRP A 541 7.07 -1.50 -10.80
CA TRP A 541 8.08 -1.84 -11.78
C TRP A 541 9.28 -0.90 -11.62
N PHE A 542 10.44 -1.37 -12.09
CA PHE A 542 11.63 -0.55 -12.30
C PHE A 542 11.80 -0.31 -13.80
N THR A 543 12.05 0.94 -14.21
CA THR A 543 12.39 1.22 -15.60
C THR A 543 13.84 0.80 -15.89
N PRO A 544 14.26 0.68 -17.17
CA PRO A 544 15.67 0.47 -17.50
C PRO A 544 16.59 1.50 -16.84
N GLU A 545 16.16 2.76 -16.77
CA GLU A 545 16.90 3.83 -16.09
C GLU A 545 17.01 3.58 -14.58
N ASP A 546 15.94 3.10 -13.93
CA ASP A 546 16.00 2.74 -12.51
C ASP A 546 16.98 1.58 -12.25
N ARG A 547 17.17 0.69 -13.23
CA ARG A 547 18.13 -0.42 -13.17
C ARG A 547 19.55 0.00 -13.58
N GLY A 548 19.81 1.28 -13.80
CA GLY A 548 21.11 1.81 -14.21
C GLY A 548 21.47 1.57 -15.68
N ILE A 549 20.51 1.15 -16.51
CA ILE A 549 20.74 0.93 -17.95
C ILE A 549 20.67 2.27 -18.67
N GLY A 550 21.79 2.69 -19.26
CA GLY A 550 21.86 3.90 -20.10
C GLY A 550 21.94 5.23 -19.35
N VAL A 551 22.11 5.22 -18.03
CA VAL A 551 22.21 6.42 -17.17
C VAL A 551 23.44 6.37 -16.25
N LYS A 552 23.73 7.50 -15.58
CA LYS A 552 24.85 7.62 -14.62
C LYS A 552 24.51 7.19 -13.19
N HIS A 553 23.22 7.01 -12.86
CA HIS A 553 22.79 6.60 -11.51
C HIS A 553 22.87 5.07 -11.38
N GLY A 554 23.16 4.59 -10.17
CA GLY A 554 23.27 3.16 -9.86
C GLY A 554 21.92 2.44 -9.89
N ASP A 555 21.96 1.12 -9.73
CA ASP A 555 20.77 0.28 -9.64
C ASP A 555 19.92 0.64 -8.41
N ARG A 556 18.74 1.22 -8.62
CA ARG A 556 17.84 1.68 -7.56
C ARG A 556 17.31 0.55 -6.69
N LEU A 557 17.15 -0.66 -7.22
CA LEU A 557 16.75 -1.81 -6.39
C LEU A 557 17.85 -2.12 -5.37
N LYS A 558 19.10 -2.19 -5.83
CA LYS A 558 20.29 -2.37 -4.98
C LYS A 558 20.37 -1.27 -3.93
N ASP A 559 20.21 -0.02 -4.35
CA ASP A 559 20.30 1.14 -3.47
C ASP A 559 19.16 1.18 -2.43
N LEU A 560 17.94 0.82 -2.81
CA LEU A 560 16.79 0.73 -1.90
C LEU A 560 16.95 -0.34 -0.83
N VAL A 561 17.39 -1.54 -1.23
CA VAL A 561 17.67 -2.62 -0.27
C VAL A 561 18.82 -2.21 0.65
N THR A 562 19.86 -1.60 0.10
CA THR A 562 21.01 -1.11 0.87
C THR A 562 20.60 -0.02 1.87
N ASP A 563 19.77 0.93 1.44
CA ASP A 563 19.22 1.99 2.29
C ASP A 563 18.39 1.44 3.44
N GLY A 564 17.53 0.45 3.14
CA GLY A 564 16.79 -0.29 4.16
C GLY A 564 17.68 -0.96 5.21
N GLN A 565 18.89 -1.41 4.83
CA GLN A 565 19.84 -2.08 5.73
C GLN A 565 20.56 -1.10 6.66
N PHE A 566 21.18 -0.05 6.11
CA PHE A 566 21.94 0.88 6.95
C PHE A 566 21.03 1.83 7.73
N THR A 567 19.83 2.15 7.24
CA THR A 567 18.91 3.05 7.93
C THR A 567 18.36 2.42 9.20
N ILE A 568 18.03 1.11 9.19
CA ILE A 568 17.63 0.44 10.43
C ILE A 568 18.81 0.26 11.40
N CYS A 569 20.03 0.02 10.90
CA CYS A 569 21.25 0.01 11.72
C CYS A 569 21.42 1.34 12.47
N TYR A 570 21.31 2.45 11.74
CA TYR A 570 21.36 3.80 12.29
C TYR A 570 20.29 4.01 13.36
N ASN A 571 19.05 3.64 13.07
CA ASN A 571 17.91 3.88 13.95
C ASN A 571 17.94 3.02 15.22
N LEU A 572 18.47 1.80 15.15
CA LEU A 572 18.74 0.97 16.33
C LEU A 572 19.81 1.62 17.24
N LEU A 573 20.86 2.23 16.66
CA LEU A 573 21.86 2.97 17.43
C LEU A 573 21.27 4.20 18.12
N VAL A 574 20.44 4.97 17.41
CA VAL A 574 19.72 6.13 17.97
C VAL A 574 18.83 5.68 19.14
N TYR A 575 18.07 4.60 18.97
CA TYR A 575 17.22 4.03 20.03
C TYR A 575 18.01 3.61 21.28
N LEU A 576 19.13 2.91 21.11
CA LEU A 576 19.97 2.51 22.26
C LEU A 576 20.58 3.73 22.96
N CYS A 577 20.94 4.78 22.22
CA CYS A 577 21.35 6.06 22.79
C CYS A 577 20.22 6.72 23.60
N GLU A 578 18.98 6.68 23.11
CA GLU A 578 17.81 7.17 23.84
C GLU A 578 17.58 6.43 25.16
N LEU A 579 17.65 5.09 25.14
CA LEU A 579 17.54 4.28 26.36
C LEU A 579 18.62 4.64 27.37
N ARG A 580 19.87 4.80 26.92
CA ARG A 580 21.02 5.17 27.77
C ARG A 580 20.95 6.58 28.34
N ALA A 581 20.09 7.46 27.82
CA ALA A 581 19.91 8.80 28.35
C ALA A 581 19.31 8.84 29.77
N TYR A 582 18.79 7.69 30.26
CA TYR A 582 18.27 7.51 31.62
C TYR A 582 19.05 6.42 32.37
N PRO A 583 20.24 6.72 32.93
CA PRO A 583 21.11 5.70 33.52
C PRO A 583 20.46 4.93 34.67
N GLU A 584 19.63 5.57 35.49
CA GLU A 584 18.96 4.90 36.62
C GLU A 584 17.97 3.82 36.18
N ALA A 585 17.31 4.01 35.04
CA ALA A 585 16.39 3.04 34.46
C ALA A 585 17.17 2.00 33.64
N TYR A 586 18.09 2.45 32.79
CA TYR A 586 18.92 1.58 31.94
C TYR A 586 19.73 0.57 32.76
N ASN A 587 20.31 1.00 33.89
CA ASN A 587 21.11 0.13 34.75
C ASN A 587 20.30 -0.95 35.49
N LYS A 588 18.97 -0.84 35.50
CA LYS A 588 18.06 -1.83 36.11
C LYS A 588 17.51 -2.84 35.09
N LEU A 589 17.82 -2.69 33.80
CA LEU A 589 17.37 -3.61 32.76
C LEU A 589 17.97 -5.00 32.95
N GLU A 590 17.14 -6.03 32.83
CA GLU A 590 17.52 -7.43 33.05
C GLU A 590 18.69 -7.86 32.15
N TRP A 591 18.69 -7.41 30.89
CA TRP A 591 19.69 -7.76 29.88
C TRP A 591 20.48 -6.56 29.38
N LYS A 592 20.84 -5.64 30.29
CA LYS A 592 21.69 -4.48 30.00
C LYS A 592 22.97 -4.85 29.23
N ASP A 593 23.68 -5.89 29.66
CA ASP A 593 24.96 -6.26 29.05
C ASP A 593 24.79 -6.78 27.62
N ASP A 594 23.65 -7.40 27.30
CA ASP A 594 23.31 -7.77 25.92
C ASP A 594 23.00 -6.56 25.06
N LEU A 595 22.34 -5.53 25.61
CA LEU A 595 22.10 -4.26 24.93
C LEU A 595 23.41 -3.52 24.66
N ASP A 596 24.37 -3.59 25.59
CA ASP A 596 25.69 -2.99 25.40
C ASP A 596 26.49 -3.71 24.31
N ARG A 597 26.47 -5.05 24.27
CA ARG A 597 27.05 -5.83 23.17
C ARG A 597 26.37 -5.55 21.83
N LEU A 598 25.04 -5.42 21.82
CA LEU A 598 24.29 -5.07 20.62
C LEU A 598 24.74 -3.70 20.10
N PHE A 599 24.90 -2.71 20.98
CA PHE A 599 25.40 -1.39 20.60
C PHE A 599 26.79 -1.46 19.96
N GLU A 600 27.72 -2.22 20.53
CA GLU A 600 29.07 -2.40 19.97
C GLU A 600 29.04 -3.03 18.57
N ASN A 601 28.23 -4.07 18.38
CA ASN A 601 28.05 -4.73 17.09
C ASN A 601 27.42 -3.81 16.04
N LEU A 602 26.38 -3.05 16.44
CA LEU A 602 25.74 -2.05 15.57
C LEU A 602 26.72 -0.94 15.17
N MET A 603 27.56 -0.48 16.10
CA MET A 603 28.59 0.53 15.81
C MET A 603 29.61 0.02 14.79
N ALA A 604 30.06 -1.23 14.92
CA ALA A 604 30.98 -1.84 13.97
C ALA A 604 30.34 -1.99 12.57
N ASP A 605 29.08 -2.44 12.50
CA ASP A 605 28.34 -2.52 11.23
C ASP A 605 28.11 -1.12 10.63
N TRP A 606 27.81 -0.10 11.45
CA TRP A 606 27.63 1.28 11.02
C TRP A 606 28.91 1.87 10.42
N GLU A 607 30.06 1.67 11.06
CA GLU A 607 31.37 2.07 10.51
C GLU A 607 31.64 1.35 9.19
N HIS A 608 31.28 0.07 9.08
CA HIS A 608 31.44 -0.68 7.85
C HIS A 608 30.53 -0.15 6.72
N PHE A 609 29.26 0.18 7.02
CA PHE A 609 28.35 0.82 6.07
C PHE A 609 28.87 2.18 5.58
N ASN A 610 29.47 2.98 6.45
CA ASN A 610 30.03 4.27 6.05
C ASN A 610 31.16 4.13 5.02
N ASN A 611 31.96 3.06 5.11
CA ASN A 611 33.06 2.78 4.19
C ASN A 611 32.59 2.05 2.92
N HIS A 612 31.70 1.07 3.08
CA HIS A 612 31.24 0.18 2.03
C HIS A 612 29.71 0.00 2.08
N PRO A 613 28.90 1.00 1.69
CA PRO A 613 27.44 0.97 1.90
C PRO A 613 26.75 -0.32 1.46
N HIS A 614 27.16 -0.90 0.32
CA HIS A 614 26.54 -2.10 -0.25
C HIS A 614 27.05 -3.44 0.29
N TRP A 615 27.93 -3.46 1.30
CA TRP A 615 28.61 -4.69 1.71
C TRP A 615 27.64 -5.83 2.08
N LEU A 616 26.53 -5.50 2.76
CA LEU A 616 25.57 -6.51 3.20
C LEU A 616 24.69 -6.99 2.05
N TYR A 617 24.23 -6.08 1.18
CA TYR A 617 23.59 -6.45 -0.09
C TYR A 617 24.47 -7.42 -0.88
N GLU A 618 25.75 -7.09 -1.07
CA GLU A 618 26.70 -7.93 -1.79
C GLU A 618 26.88 -9.28 -1.10
N LYS A 619 26.92 -9.33 0.24
CA LYS A 619 26.98 -10.60 0.98
C LYS A 619 25.77 -11.50 0.68
N PHE A 620 24.56 -10.96 0.60
CA PHE A 620 23.38 -11.74 0.21
C PHE A 620 23.46 -12.22 -1.24
N GLU A 621 23.91 -11.37 -2.18
CA GLU A 621 24.09 -11.80 -3.58
C GLU A 621 25.09 -12.97 -3.73
N HIS A 622 26.13 -13.04 -2.92
CA HIS A 622 27.08 -14.18 -2.95
C HIS A 622 26.51 -15.47 -2.34
N ASN A 623 25.50 -15.36 -1.48
CA ASN A 623 24.88 -16.47 -0.76
C ASN A 623 23.62 -17.00 -1.45
N GLN A 624 23.47 -16.74 -2.75
CA GLN A 624 22.30 -17.21 -3.51
C GLN A 624 22.22 -18.75 -3.43
N PRO A 625 21.13 -19.31 -2.86
CA PRO A 625 20.95 -20.76 -2.79
C PRO A 625 20.89 -21.33 -4.21
N LYS A 626 21.54 -22.49 -4.41
CA LYS A 626 21.71 -23.12 -5.73
C LYS A 626 20.44 -23.73 -6.29
#